data_AF-S5TGA7-F1
#
_entry.id   AF-S5TGA7-F1
#
_cell.length_a   1.000
_cell.length_b   1.000
_cell.length_c   1.000
_cell.angle_alpha   90.00
_cell.angle_beta   90.00
_cell.angle_gamma   90.00
#
_symmetry.space_group_name_H-M   'P 1'
#
loop_
_entity.id
_entity.type
_entity.pdbx_description
1 polymer ?
#
loop_
_entity_poly.entity_id
_entity_poly.type
_entity_poly.pdbx_seq_one_letter_code
_entity_poly.pdbx_strand_id
1 'polypeptide(L)' 'MDPNDEREGIHLAAQATEAPLNDLMLRMLAQELPLLDSVDRGRVYEILREYQEAGGETITSQEQLPTEIRDLMDLY' A
#
# COMPACT_ATOMS: atom_id res chain seq x y z
N MET A 1 10.99 19.14 -11.58
CA MET A 1 10.76 18.56 -10.25
C MET A 1 9.42 19.12 -9.82
N ASP A 2 8.38 18.32 -9.95
CA ASP A 2 7.01 18.75 -9.67
C ASP A 2 6.79 18.79 -8.14
N PRO A 3 6.30 19.90 -7.57
CA PRO A 3 6.15 20.09 -6.11
C PRO A 3 5.02 19.24 -5.49
N ASN A 4 4.43 18.31 -6.26
CA ASN A 4 3.49 17.30 -5.78
C ASN A 4 4.18 15.98 -5.41
N ASP A 5 5.28 15.60 -6.08
CA ASP A 5 6.00 14.36 -5.81
C ASP A 5 6.60 14.33 -4.39
N GLU A 6 7.09 15.47 -3.92
CA GLU A 6 7.70 15.58 -2.59
C GLU A 6 6.67 15.44 -1.46
N ARG A 7 5.44 15.91 -1.70
CA ARG A 7 4.33 15.79 -0.73
C ARG A 7 3.73 14.40 -0.71
N GLU A 8 3.64 13.74 -1.87
CA GLU A 8 3.33 12.30 -1.92
C GLU A 8 4.41 11.52 -1.18
N GLY A 9 5.70 11.67 -1.50
CA GLY A 9 6.80 10.94 -0.87
C GLY A 9 6.80 10.98 0.68
N ILE A 10 6.53 12.15 1.28
CA ILE A 10 6.41 12.29 2.74
C ILE A 10 5.17 11.57 3.29
N HIS A 11 4.04 11.62 2.57
CA HIS A 11 2.82 10.91 2.96
C HIS A 11 2.97 9.39 2.83
N LEU A 12 3.66 8.91 1.79
CA LEU A 12 3.93 7.48 1.56
C LEU A 12 4.86 6.92 2.65
N ALA A 13 5.90 7.67 3.04
CA ALA A 13 6.84 7.25 4.09
C ALA A 13 6.18 7.20 5.49
N ALA A 14 5.31 8.16 5.80
CA ALA A 14 4.54 8.13 7.04
C ALA A 14 3.57 6.94 7.09
N GLN A 15 2.82 6.70 6.00
CA GLN A 15 1.90 5.57 5.89
C GLN A 15 2.61 4.21 5.89
N ALA A 16 3.81 4.10 5.30
CA ALA A 16 4.64 2.90 5.34
C ALA A 16 5.06 2.50 6.76
N THR A 17 5.19 3.46 7.67
CA THR A 17 5.60 3.21 9.07
C THR A 17 4.45 2.66 9.92
N GLU A 18 3.20 2.91 9.51
CA GLU A 18 1.98 2.51 10.23
C GLU A 18 1.15 1.44 9.47
N ALA A 19 1.61 1.01 8.29
CA ALA A 19 0.90 0.03 7.50
C ALA A 19 0.88 -1.34 8.20
N PRO A 20 -0.23 -2.11 8.10
CA PRO A 20 -0.36 -3.44 8.67
C PRO A 20 0.43 -4.49 7.85
N LEU A 21 1.68 -4.22 7.49
CA LEU A 21 2.51 -5.05 6.62
C LEU A 21 3.80 -5.43 7.34
N ASN A 22 4.27 -6.67 7.17
CA ASN A 22 5.64 -7.01 7.56
C ASN A 22 6.67 -6.45 6.56
N ASP A 23 7.96 -6.54 6.90
CA ASP A 23 9.05 -6.03 6.06
C ASP A 23 9.04 -6.60 4.63
N LEU A 24 8.63 -7.85 4.46
CA LEU A 24 8.56 -8.50 3.15
C LEU A 24 7.47 -7.85 2.28
N MET A 25 6.25 -7.76 2.82
CA MET A 25 5.10 -7.20 2.14
C MET A 25 5.25 -5.70 1.90
N LEU A 26 5.89 -4.98 2.83
CA LEU A 26 6.22 -3.57 2.65
C LEU A 26 7.18 -3.35 1.48
N ARG A 27 8.22 -4.18 1.35
CA ARG A 27 9.16 -4.11 0.22
C ARG A 27 8.49 -4.49 -1.10
N MET A 28 7.62 -5.49 -1.11
CA MET A 28 6.84 -5.85 -2.30
C MET A 28 5.97 -4.69 -2.73
N LEU A 29 5.18 -4.12 -1.80
CA LEU A 29 4.33 -2.97 -2.06
C LEU A 29 5.14 -1.78 -2.60
N ALA A 30 6.32 -1.49 -2.04
CA ALA A 30 7.19 -0.42 -2.51
C ALA A 30 7.73 -0.63 -3.95
N GLN A 31 7.81 -1.87 -4.42
CA GLN A 31 8.23 -2.19 -5.79
C GLN A 31 7.07 -2.08 -6.79
N GLU A 32 5.87 -2.48 -6.37
CA GLU A 32 4.70 -2.55 -7.24
C GLU A 32 3.93 -1.22 -7.32
N LEU A 33 3.84 -0.46 -6.23
CA LEU A 33 3.09 0.81 -6.20
C LEU A 33 3.49 1.84 -7.28
N PRO A 34 4.78 1.99 -7.65
CA PRO A 34 5.18 2.89 -8.74
C PRO A 34 4.68 2.46 -10.13
N LEU A 35 4.25 1.20 -10.29
CA LEU A 35 3.70 0.69 -11.55
C LEU A 35 2.21 1.01 -11.69
N LEU A 36 1.52 1.28 -10.57
CA LEU A 36 0.12 1.69 -10.55
C LEU A 36 -0.04 3.15 -10.95
N ASP A 37 -1.20 3.48 -11.53
CA ASP A 37 -1.56 4.88 -11.72
C ASP A 37 -1.82 5.58 -10.36
N SER A 38 -1.95 6.91 -10.38
CA SER A 38 -2.12 7.68 -9.16
C SER A 38 -3.45 7.40 -8.44
N VAL A 39 -4.49 6.98 -9.16
CA VAL A 39 -5.81 6.66 -8.61
C VAL A 39 -5.74 5.33 -7.88
N ASP A 40 -5.21 4.30 -8.53
CA ASP A 40 -5.07 2.95 -7.99
C ASP A 40 -4.11 2.94 -6.80
N ARG A 41 -2.99 3.68 -6.88
CA ARG A 41 -2.08 3.85 -5.74
C ARG A 41 -2.78 4.47 -4.54
N GLY A 42 -3.59 5.50 -4.74
CA GLY A 42 -4.40 6.11 -3.68
C GLY A 42 -5.37 5.12 -3.05
N ARG A 43 -6.02 4.29 -3.89
CA ARG A 43 -6.97 3.27 -3.44
C ARG A 43 -6.31 2.19 -2.59
N VAL A 44 -5.10 1.74 -2.95
CA VAL A 44 -4.34 0.78 -2.15
C VAL A 44 -4.08 1.29 -0.72
N TYR A 45 -3.67 2.55 -0.58
CA TYR A 45 -3.45 3.15 0.75
C TYR A 45 -4.72 3.27 1.57
N GLU A 46 -5.83 3.65 0.93
CA GLU A 46 -7.14 3.72 1.59
C GLU A 46 -7.55 2.35 2.14
N ILE A 47 -7.44 1.30 1.33
CA ILE A 47 -7.79 -0.06 1.75
C ILE A 47 -6.89 -0.55 2.89
N LEU A 48 -5.58 -0.28 2.84
CA LEU A 48 -4.66 -0.64 3.92
C LEU A 48 -5.00 0.09 5.22
N ARG A 49 -5.38 1.37 5.14
CA ARG A 49 -5.84 2.15 6.30
C ARG A 49 -7.14 1.58 6.86
N GLU A 50 -8.15 1.33 6.03
CA GLU A 50 -9.43 0.75 6.45
C GLU A 50 -9.24 -0.62 7.12
N TYR A 51 -8.36 -1.46 6.57
CA TYR A 51 -8.01 -2.76 7.16
C TYR A 51 -7.35 -2.60 8.54
N GLN A 52 -6.43 -1.64 8.69
CA GLN A 52 -5.80 -1.33 9.98
C GLN A 52 -6.82 -0.79 11.00
N GLU A 53 -7.74 0.09 10.57
CA GLU A 53 -8.79 0.67 11.40
C GLU A 53 -9.82 -0.39 11.84
N ALA A 54 -10.08 -1.39 11.00
CA ALA A 54 -10.91 -2.55 11.33
C ALA A 54 -10.23 -3.52 12.33
N GLY A 55 -8.96 -3.28 12.70
CA GLY A 55 -8.20 -4.13 13.61
C GLY A 55 -7.61 -5.37 12.93
N GLY A 56 -7.34 -5.29 11.62
CA GLY A 56 -6.72 -6.37 10.88
C GLY A 56 -5.31 -6.72 11.38
N GLU A 57 -4.95 -7.99 11.28
CA GLU A 57 -3.62 -8.51 11.67
C GLU A 57 -2.55 -8.08 10.66
N THR A 58 -1.28 -8.09 11.08
CA THR A 58 -0.16 -7.83 10.18
C THR A 58 -0.16 -8.80 9.00
N ILE A 59 -0.22 -8.25 7.79
CA ILE A 59 -0.18 -8.97 6.53
C ILE A 59 1.27 -9.41 6.28
N THR A 60 1.45 -10.71 6.18
CA THR A 60 2.75 -11.38 6.02
C THR A 60 2.90 -12.11 4.69
N SER A 61 1.83 -12.21 3.90
CA SER A 61 1.80 -12.84 2.59
C SER A 61 0.81 -12.11 1.65
N GLN A 62 0.95 -12.34 0.34
CA GLN A 62 0.06 -11.78 -0.68
C GLN A 62 -1.39 -12.27 -0.52
N GLU A 63 -1.58 -13.52 -0.09
CA GLU A 63 -2.91 -14.11 0.10
C GLU A 63 -3.72 -13.41 1.21
N GLN A 64 -3.03 -12.80 2.19
CA GLN A 64 -3.62 -12.05 3.30
C GLN A 64 -4.01 -10.62 2.90
N LEU A 65 -3.58 -10.13 1.73
CA LEU A 65 -4.01 -8.82 1.26
C LEU A 65 -5.52 -8.81 1.00
N PRO A 66 -6.21 -7.71 1.32
CA PRO A 66 -7.56 -7.45 0.84
C PRO A 66 -7.66 -7.74 -0.66
N THR A 67 -8.74 -8.41 -1.07
CA THR A 67 -8.91 -8.91 -2.45
C THR A 67 -8.73 -7.80 -3.49
N GLU A 68 -9.27 -6.63 -3.20
CA GLU A 68 -9.17 -5.46 -4.08
C GLU A 68 -7.71 -5.01 -4.30
N ILE A 69 -6.84 -5.09 -3.30
CA ILE A 69 -5.41 -4.77 -3.48
C ILE A 69 -4.75 -5.78 -4.43
N ARG A 70 -5.09 -7.07 -4.30
CA ARG A 70 -4.53 -8.11 -5.19
C ARG A 70 -5.01 -7.93 -6.64
N ASP A 71 -6.25 -7.47 -6.83
CA ASP A 71 -6.79 -7.15 -8.15
C ASP A 71 -6.07 -5.94 -8.76
N LEU A 72 -5.89 -4.86 -8.00
CA LEU A 72 -5.19 -3.66 -8.45
C LEU A 72 -3.72 -3.95 -8.81
N MET A 73 -3.09 -4.87 -8.09
CA MET A 73 -1.67 -5.21 -8.26
C MET A 73 -1.42 -6.47 -9.11
N ASP A 74 -2.47 -7.08 -9.67
CA ASP A 74 -2.41 -8.31 -10.49
C ASP A 74 -1.59 -9.45 -9.83
N LEU A 75 -1.83 -9.74 -8.54
CA LEU A 75 -1.05 -10.67 -7.71
C LEU A 75 -1.55 -12.14 -7.74
N TYR A 76 -2.08 -12.62 -8.87
CA TYR A 76 -2.70 -13.95 -9.01
C TYR A 76 -1.81 -15.04 -9.63
#